data_AF-A0A2D7TM62-F1
#
_entry.id   AF-A0A2D7TM62-F1
#
_cell.length_a   1.000
_cell.length_b   1.000
_cell.length_c   1.000
_cell.angle_alpha   90.00
_cell.angle_beta   90.00
_cell.angle_gamma   90.00
#
_symmetry.space_group_name_H-M   'P 1'
#
loop_
_entity.id
_entity.type
_entity.pdbx_description
1 polymer ?
#
loop_
_entity_poly.entity_id
_entity_poly.type
_entity_poly.pdbx_seq_one_letter_code
_entity_poly.pdbx_strand_id
1 'polypeptide(L)' 'MDKNDTGRRSHYLTVQFSINDAPAGNELIAALGAATSGRPHHRIGDRYSDLNSLGRTEDNPAGV' A
#
# COMPACT_ATOMS: atom_id res chain seq x y z
N MET A 1 1.44 -1.20 1.94
CA MET A 1 -0.01 -1.30 2.20
C MET A 1 -0.23 -1.26 3.69
N ASP A 2 -1.30 -0.63 4.18
CA ASP A 2 -1.65 -0.75 5.60
C ASP A 2 -2.13 -2.19 5.84
N LYS A 3 -1.65 -2.79 6.93
CA LYS A 3 -1.87 -4.20 7.24
C LYS A 3 -3.29 -4.48 7.69
N ASN A 4 -3.92 -3.50 8.34
CA ASN A 4 -5.23 -3.65 9.00
C ASN A 4 -6.34 -2.92 8.23
N ASP A 5 -5.99 -1.95 7.38
CA ASP A 5 -6.97 -1.16 6.62
C ASP A 5 -6.52 -0.92 5.18
N THR A 6 -7.03 -1.73 4.24
CA THR A 6 -6.72 -1.60 2.81
C THR A 6 -7.26 -0.32 2.17
N GLY A 7 -8.19 0.40 2.80
CA GLY A 7 -8.79 1.65 2.33
C GLY A 7 -7.86 2.86 2.48
N ARG A 8 -6.87 2.79 3.38
CA ARG A 8 -5.93 3.88 3.66
C ARG A 8 -4.86 4.00 2.58
N ARG A 9 -5.09 4.92 1.64
CA ARG A 9 -4.18 5.15 0.51
C ARG A 9 -2.84 5.80 0.88
N SER A 10 -2.69 6.32 2.09
CA SER A 10 -1.43 6.87 2.59
C SER A 10 -0.33 5.82 2.78
N HIS A 11 -0.68 4.53 2.87
CA HIS A 11 0.25 3.44 3.20
C HIS A 11 0.67 2.57 2.00
N TYR A 12 0.34 2.97 0.77
CA TYR A 12 0.99 2.42 -0.42
C TYR A 12 2.40 3.01 -0.52
N LEU A 13 3.37 2.20 -0.08
CA LEU A 13 4.80 2.49 -0.01
C LEU A 13 5.55 1.44 -0.81
N THR A 14 6.67 1.87 -1.40
CA THR A 14 7.62 1.00 -2.10
C THR A 14 8.99 1.21 -1.48
N VAL A 15 9.72 0.13 -1.26
CA VAL A 15 11.14 0.14 -0.88
C VAL A 15 11.88 -0.69 -1.92
N GLN A 16 12.98 -0.15 -2.41
CA GLN A 16 13.92 -0.88 -3.24
C GLN A 16 15.05 -1.41 -2.36
N PHE A 17 15.43 -2.67 -2.58
CA PHE A 17 16.51 -3.33 -1.88
C PHE A 17 17.38 -4.08 -2.90
N SER A 18 18.67 -4.09 -2.67
CA SER A 18 19.65 -4.82 -3.47
C SER A 18 20.77 -5.31 -2.57
N ILE A 19 21.27 -6.51 -2.87
CA ILE A 19 22.52 -7.04 -2.32
C ILE A 19 23.48 -7.11 -3.50
N ASN A 20 24.64 -6.44 -3.40
CA ASN A 20 25.51 -6.24 -4.56
C ASN A 20 26.07 -7.53 -5.16
N ASP A 21 26.23 -8.57 -4.35
CA ASP A 21 26.82 -9.85 -4.73
C ASP A 21 25.81 -11.03 -4.71
N ALA A 22 24.51 -10.76 -4.54
CA ALA A 22 23.49 -11.80 -4.41
C ALA A 22 22.23 -11.52 -5.24
N PRO A 23 21.45 -12.57 -5.60
CA PRO A 23 21.70 -13.97 -5.32
C PRO A 23 22.77 -14.56 -6.24
N ALA A 24 23.66 -15.40 -5.68
CA ALA A 24 24.53 -16.24 -6.50
C ALA A 24 23.73 -17.39 -7.17
N GLY A 25 24.38 -18.16 -8.03
CA GLY A 25 23.71 -19.19 -8.85
C GLY A 25 22.90 -20.25 -8.08
N ASN A 26 23.18 -20.47 -6.79
CA ASN A 26 22.52 -21.45 -5.93
C ASN A 26 21.87 -20.82 -4.68
N GLU A 27 21.57 -19.53 -4.71
CA GLU A 27 21.04 -18.80 -3.55
C GLU A 27 19.66 -18.19 -3.82
N LEU A 28 18.90 -17.97 -2.74
CA LEU A 28 17.62 -17.27 -2.77
C LEU A 28 17.63 -16.16 -1.72
N ILE A 29 17.12 -14.99 -2.09
CA ILE A 29 16.90 -13.88 -1.17
C ILE A 29 15.41 -13.81 -0.83
N ALA A 30 15.10 -13.83 0.47
CA ALA A 30 13.79 -13.47 0.99
C ALA A 30 13.91 -12.18 1.80
N ALA A 31 13.08 -11.18 1.49
CA ALA A 31 13.07 -9.90 2.17
C ALA A 31 11.66 -9.57 2.70
N LEU A 32 11.59 -9.01 3.90
CA LEU A 32 10.35 -8.55 4.53
C LEU A 32 10.41 -7.03 4.72
N GLY A 33 9.44 -6.32 4.14
CA GLY A 33 9.30 -4.88 4.31
C GLY A 33 8.22 -4.54 5.33
N ALA A 34 8.53 -3.60 6.24
CA ALA A 34 7.59 -3.05 7.20
C ALA A 34 7.82 -1.53 7.36
N ALA A 35 6.77 -0.81 7.76
CA ALA A 35 6.83 0.62 8.05
C ALA A 35 5.94 0.94 9.25
N THR A 36 6.35 1.89 10.07
CA THR A 36 5.59 2.36 11.24
C THR A 36 4.49 3.36 10.88
N SER A 37 4.57 3.98 9.70
CA SER A 37 3.62 5.00 9.22
C SER A 37 3.52 5.04 7.69
N GLY A 38 2.56 5.81 7.18
CA GLY A 38 2.39 6.08 5.75
C GLY A 38 3.37 7.10 5.18
N ARG A 39 3.10 7.54 3.94
CA ARG A 39 3.92 8.55 3.22
C ARG A 39 3.98 9.88 3.99
N PRO A 40 5.15 10.54 4.10
CA PRO A 40 5.29 11.83 4.79
C PRO A 40 4.37 12.94 4.29
N HIS A 41 4.11 12.96 2.97
CA HIS A 41 3.24 13.96 2.31
C HIS A 41 2.07 13.28 1.60
N HIS A 42 1.28 12.49 2.32
CA HIS A 42 0.07 11.91 1.75
C HIS A 42 -0.98 13.01 1.47
N ARG A 43 -1.57 13.01 0.27
CA ARG A 43 -2.50 14.06 -0.18
C ARG A 43 -3.51 13.62 -1.24
N ILE A 44 -3.85 12.33 -1.26
CA ILE A 44 -4.73 11.73 -2.28
C ILE A 44 -6.03 11.16 -1.69
N GLY A 45 -6.41 11.61 -0.49
CA GLY A 45 -7.56 11.09 0.25
C GLY A 45 -7.41 9.62 0.64
N ASP A 46 -8.55 9.00 0.94
CA ASP A 46 -8.71 7.57 1.17
C ASP A 46 -9.92 7.02 0.38
N ARG A 47 -10.10 5.69 0.41
CA ARG A 47 -11.20 5.05 -0.33
C ARG A 47 -12.58 5.53 0.15
N TYR A 48 -12.71 5.81 1.44
CA TYR A 48 -13.99 6.09 2.09
C TYR A 48 -14.45 7.52 1.78
N SER A 49 -13.53 8.49 1.83
CA SER A 49 -13.80 9.86 1.41
C SER A 49 -14.23 9.93 -0.05
N ASP A 50 -13.58 9.14 -0.90
CA ASP A 50 -13.91 9.08 -2.32
C ASP A 50 -15.33 8.51 -2.54
N LEU A 51 -15.63 7.37 -1.90
CA LEU A 51 -16.96 6.76 -1.99
C LEU A 51 -18.06 7.71 -1.51
N ASN A 52 -17.84 8.38 -0.38
CA ASN A 52 -18.78 9.36 0.14
C ASN A 52 -19.00 10.53 -0.84
N SER A 53 -17.92 11.07 -1.42
CA SER A 53 -18.03 12.15 -2.42
C SER A 53 -18.78 11.73 -3.69
N LEU A 54 -18.77 10.44 -4.00
CA LEU A 54 -19.47 9.85 -5.16
C LEU A 54 -20.90 9.41 -4.82
N GLY A 55 -21.34 9.56 -3.56
CA GLY A 55 -22.64 9.07 -3.09
C GLY A 55 -22.74 7.54 -3.07
N ARG A 56 -21.61 6.85 -2.87
CA ARG A 56 -21.50 5.38 -2.89
C ARG A 56 -21.11 4.84 -1.53
N THR A 57 -21.32 3.54 -1.34
CA THR A 57 -20.97 2.83 -0.10
C THR A 57 -19.86 1.81 -0.36
N GLU A 58 -19.25 1.31 0.71
CA GLU A 58 -18.28 0.21 0.62
C GLU A 58 -18.91 -1.06 0.06
N ASP A 59 -20.17 -1.33 0.43
CA ASP A 59 -20.92 -2.51 -0.01
C ASP A 59 -21.41 -2.39 -1.46
N ASN A 60 -21.66 -1.17 -1.96
CA ASN A 60 -21.95 -0.90 -3.37
C ASN A 60 -21.06 0.21 -3.95
N PRO A 61 -19.78 -0.10 -4.24
CA PRO A 61 -18.82 0.89 -4.71
C PRO A 61 -19.01 1.26 -6.20
N ALA A 62 -19.77 0.45 -6.95
CA ALA A 62 -20.07 0.68 -8.36
C ALA A 62 -21.38 1.47 -8.55
N GLY A 63 -22.29 1.45 -7.57
CA GLY A 63 -23.59 2.13 -7.62
C GLY A 63 -24.53 1.54 -8.67
N VAL A 64 -24.30 0.29 -9.08
CA VAL A 64 -25.14 -0.48 -10.02
C VAL A 64 -25.74 -1.69 -9.34
#